data_AF-A0A2E0DZJ4-F1
#
_entry.id   AF-A0A2E0DZJ4-F1
#
_cell.length_a   1.000
_cell.length_b   1.000
_cell.length_c   1.000
_cell.angle_alpha   90.00
_cell.angle_beta   90.00
_cell.angle_gamma   90.00
#
_symmetry.space_group_name_H-M   'P 1'
#
loop_
_entity.id
_entity.type
_entity.pdbx_description
1 polymer ?
#
loop_
_entity_poly.entity_id
_entity_poly.type
_entity_poly.pdbx_seq_one_letter_code
_entity_poly.pdbx_strand_id
1 'polypeptide(L)'
;MTSEFSGDLAVTGNKEADQLLNKNPLALILGMLLDQQIPMEWAFKGPYTLLERLGELDASQIASMDPKKFETICKEKPAIHRFPSSMAGRIQDLCEHLVENYQGDAEILWATSDSGETLYNRLIDLPGFGSEKSMIFTALLAKRMGCSPPGWQKSAGPFADKTPRSVADINSPESLTKVRAWKKAQKAAGKSKQE
;
A
#
# COMPACT_ATOMS: atom_id res chain seq x y z
N MET A 1 13.19 -0.03 -21.20
CA MET A 1 12.56 1.21 -20.72
C MET A 1 12.30 0.98 -19.25
N THR A 2 13.17 1.51 -18.39
CA THR A 2 12.95 1.52 -16.94
C THR A 2 11.68 2.32 -16.70
N SER A 3 10.63 1.66 -16.23
CA SER A 3 9.43 2.35 -15.78
C SER A 3 9.85 3.39 -14.75
N GLU A 4 9.57 4.66 -15.00
CA GLU A 4 9.74 5.72 -13.99
C GLU A 4 8.52 5.64 -13.05
N PHE A 5 8.47 4.58 -12.24
CA PHE A 5 7.51 4.50 -11.14
C PHE A 5 7.74 5.70 -10.22
N SER A 6 6.85 6.68 -10.33
CA SER A 6 6.93 7.97 -9.67
C SER A 6 5.51 8.47 -9.41
N GLY A 7 5.27 9.02 -8.23
CA GLY A 7 3.96 9.54 -7.84
C GLY A 7 4.00 10.80 -6.98
N ASP A 8 2.82 11.24 -6.56
CA ASP A 8 2.60 12.44 -5.75
C ASP A 8 1.92 12.16 -4.38
N LEU A 9 1.97 10.92 -3.89
CA LEU A 9 1.38 10.53 -2.61
C LEU A 9 2.05 11.28 -1.44
N ALA A 10 1.25 11.93 -0.59
CA ALA A 10 1.73 12.68 0.58
C ALA A 10 0.90 12.34 1.82
N VAL A 11 1.07 11.12 2.35
CA VAL A 11 0.19 10.52 3.36
C VAL A 11 0.81 10.46 4.74
N THR A 12 2.13 10.33 4.86
CA THR A 12 2.78 10.03 6.14
C THR A 12 3.03 11.27 7.00
N GLY A 13 3.06 12.45 6.39
CA GLY A 13 3.52 13.68 7.03
C GLY A 13 5.04 13.72 7.24
N ASN A 14 5.78 12.77 6.67
CA ASN A 14 7.24 12.74 6.62
C ASN A 14 7.69 12.67 5.16
N LYS A 15 8.52 13.64 4.74
CA LYS A 15 8.87 13.82 3.33
C LYS A 15 9.67 12.64 2.78
N GLU A 16 10.56 12.07 3.56
CA GLU A 16 11.42 10.95 3.16
C GLU A 16 10.62 9.66 2.99
N ALA A 17 9.68 9.38 3.90
CA ALA A 17 8.76 8.26 3.82
C ALA A 17 7.81 8.40 2.63
N ASP A 18 7.23 9.59 2.42
CA ASP A 18 6.41 9.87 1.24
C ASP A 18 7.23 9.72 -0.05
N GLN A 19 8.47 10.20 -0.09
CA GLN A 19 9.36 10.01 -1.25
C GLN A 19 9.65 8.53 -1.52
N LEU A 20 9.86 7.72 -0.48
CA LEU A 20 10.06 6.27 -0.62
C LEU A 20 8.83 5.60 -1.25
N LEU A 21 7.63 5.91 -0.75
CA LEU A 21 6.36 5.34 -1.28
C LEU A 21 6.15 5.67 -2.76
N ASN A 22 6.57 6.86 -3.19
CA ASN A 22 6.43 7.29 -4.58
C ASN A 22 7.48 6.70 -5.52
N LYS A 23 8.54 6.06 -5.02
CA LYS A 23 9.66 5.57 -5.84
C LYS A 23 9.96 4.09 -5.70
N ASN A 24 9.42 3.44 -4.67
CA ASN A 24 9.68 2.03 -4.39
C ASN A 24 8.34 1.24 -4.40
N PRO A 25 8.08 0.42 -5.43
CA PRO A 25 6.90 -0.43 -5.56
C PRO A 25 6.62 -1.31 -4.32
N LEU A 26 7.66 -1.92 -3.75
CA LEU A 26 7.53 -2.77 -2.57
C LEU A 26 7.12 -1.93 -1.34
N ALA A 27 7.69 -0.74 -1.17
CA ALA A 27 7.30 0.16 -0.09
C ALA A 27 5.81 0.54 -0.19
N LEU A 28 5.33 0.86 -1.40
CA LEU A 28 3.93 1.24 -1.60
C LEU A 28 2.96 0.10 -1.21
N ILE A 29 3.26 -1.13 -1.65
CA ILE A 29 2.38 -2.27 -1.38
C ILE A 29 2.41 -2.70 0.09
N LEU A 30 3.56 -2.61 0.75
CA LEU A 30 3.70 -2.85 2.19
C LEU A 30 2.95 -1.79 3.00
N GLY A 31 2.94 -0.52 2.58
CA GLY A 31 2.14 0.52 3.19
C GLY A 31 0.64 0.19 3.18
N MET A 32 0.13 -0.31 2.05
CA MET A 32 -1.26 -0.76 1.94
C MET A 32 -1.54 -2.06 2.71
N LEU A 33 -0.58 -2.98 2.78
CA LEU A 33 -0.68 -4.18 3.61
C LEU A 33 -0.88 -3.79 5.08
N LEU A 34 -0.13 -2.80 5.57
CA LEU A 34 -0.14 -2.32 6.95
C LEU A 34 -1.34 -1.43 7.30
N ASP A 35 -2.11 -0.92 6.33
CA ASP A 35 -3.28 -0.05 6.57
C ASP A 35 -4.47 -0.85 7.12
N GLN A 36 -4.32 -1.35 8.35
CA GLN A 36 -5.29 -2.19 9.03
C GLN A 36 -5.41 -1.80 10.50
N GLN A 37 -6.52 -1.15 10.83
CA GLN A 37 -6.86 -0.80 12.21
C GLN A 37 -5.85 0.13 12.92
N ILE A 38 -5.04 0.86 12.14
CA ILE A 38 -4.21 1.98 12.60
C ILE A 38 -4.47 3.20 11.70
N PRO A 39 -4.05 4.42 12.09
CA PRO A 39 -4.06 5.56 11.18
C PRO A 39 -3.20 5.29 9.94
N MET A 40 -3.68 5.73 8.77
CA MET A 40 -3.02 5.48 7.48
C MET A 40 -1.62 6.08 7.42
N GLU A 41 -1.40 7.20 8.11
CA GLU A 41 -0.12 7.87 8.20
C GLU A 41 0.93 6.99 8.89
N TRP A 42 0.52 6.24 9.93
CA TRP A 42 1.38 5.28 10.60
C TRP A 42 1.62 4.06 9.71
N ALA A 43 0.58 3.51 9.10
CA ALA A 43 0.69 2.36 8.20
C ALA A 43 1.68 2.60 7.05
N PHE A 44 1.49 3.71 6.34
CA PHE A 44 2.31 4.08 5.19
C PHE A 44 3.71 4.60 5.58
N LYS A 45 3.94 4.93 6.86
CA LYS A 45 5.31 5.17 7.38
C LYS A 45 6.05 3.86 7.69
N GLY A 46 5.33 2.75 7.89
CA GLY A 46 5.91 1.43 8.21
C GLY A 46 7.04 0.96 7.27
N PRO A 47 6.90 1.07 5.95
CA PRO A 47 7.97 0.72 5.00
C PRO A 47 9.25 1.52 5.19
N TYR A 48 9.15 2.82 5.48
CA TYR A 48 10.32 3.65 5.76
C TYR A 48 11.02 3.22 7.06
N THR A 49 10.25 2.90 8.11
CA THR A 49 10.81 2.34 9.34
C THR A 49 11.53 1.00 9.10
N LEU A 50 11.00 0.14 8.21
CA LEU A 50 11.67 -1.10 7.82
C LEU A 50 12.95 -0.84 7.05
N LEU A 51 12.93 0.11 6.11
CA LEU A 51 14.13 0.53 5.37
C LEU A 51 15.24 0.98 6.31
N GLU A 52 14.93 1.80 7.32
CA GLU A 52 15.92 2.27 8.29
C GLU A 52 16.57 1.13 9.10
N ARG A 53 15.84 0.04 9.34
CA ARG A 53 16.33 -1.12 10.12
C ARG A 53 17.08 -2.14 9.29
N LEU A 54 16.65 -2.33 8.04
CA LEU A 54 17.19 -3.34 7.13
C LEU A 54 18.30 -2.79 6.23
N GLY A 55 18.35 -1.47 6.01
CA GLY A 55 19.23 -0.81 5.07
C GLY A 55 18.68 -0.78 3.63
N GLU A 56 17.93 -1.80 3.25
CA GLU A 56 17.23 -1.89 1.97
C GLU A 56 15.84 -2.54 2.13
N LEU A 57 14.98 -2.35 1.12
CA LEU A 57 13.73 -3.08 0.99
C LEU A 57 13.83 -3.99 -0.22
N ASP A 58 14.12 -5.26 0.04
CA ASP A 58 14.19 -6.32 -0.96
C ASP A 58 13.25 -7.47 -0.57
N ALA A 59 12.38 -7.89 -1.50
CA ALA A 59 11.39 -8.92 -1.22
C ALA A 59 12.04 -10.28 -0.96
N SER A 60 13.12 -10.62 -1.66
CA SER A 60 13.82 -11.89 -1.51
C SER A 60 14.52 -11.98 -0.14
N GLN A 61 15.15 -10.90 0.30
CA GLN A 61 15.79 -10.78 1.60
C GLN A 61 14.76 -10.91 2.73
N ILE A 62 13.62 -10.21 2.63
CA ILE A 62 12.57 -10.25 3.64
C ILE A 62 11.93 -11.65 3.72
N ALA A 63 11.60 -12.24 2.57
CA ALA A 63 11.03 -13.59 2.46
C ALA A 63 11.97 -14.66 3.06
N SER A 64 13.27 -14.59 2.76
CA SER A 64 14.24 -15.59 3.23
C SER A 64 14.72 -15.39 4.68
N MET A 65 14.35 -14.28 5.33
CA MET A 65 14.79 -13.98 6.68
C MET A 65 14.18 -14.93 7.71
N ASP A 66 14.96 -15.33 8.72
CA ASP A 66 14.43 -16.09 9.86
C ASP A 66 13.21 -15.35 10.47
N PRO A 67 12.04 -16.01 10.58
CA PRO A 67 10.81 -15.33 11.01
C PRO A 67 10.90 -14.69 12.40
N LYS A 68 11.64 -15.29 13.33
CA LYS A 68 11.79 -14.73 14.69
C LYS A 68 12.69 -13.49 14.67
N LYS A 69 13.74 -13.48 13.85
CA LYS A 69 14.58 -12.29 13.63
C LYS A 69 13.77 -11.18 12.99
N PHE A 70 13.02 -11.47 11.94
CA PHE A 70 12.21 -10.45 11.26
C PHE A 70 11.09 -9.91 12.16
N GLU A 71 10.42 -10.76 12.93
CA GLU A 71 9.48 -10.33 13.97
C GLU A 71 10.16 -9.37 14.97
N THR A 72 11.38 -9.67 15.41
CA THR A 72 12.12 -8.83 16.35
C THR A 72 12.39 -7.44 15.75
N ILE A 73 12.80 -7.38 14.48
CA ILE A 73 12.98 -6.13 13.73
C ILE A 73 11.68 -5.35 13.67
N CYS A 74 10.54 -5.99 13.39
CA CYS A 74 9.23 -5.34 13.34
C CYS A 74 8.78 -4.79 14.71
N LYS A 75 9.20 -5.43 15.81
CA LYS A 75 8.84 -5.08 17.19
C LYS A 75 9.71 -3.99 17.81
N GLU A 76 10.89 -3.72 17.24
CA GLU A 76 11.76 -2.66 17.71
C GLU A 76 10.98 -1.34 17.83
N LYS A 77 11.19 -0.62 18.94
CA LYS A 77 10.40 0.58 19.26
C LYS A 77 10.93 1.80 18.50
N PRO A 78 10.04 2.65 17.94
CA PRO A 78 8.60 2.48 17.86
C PRO A 78 8.22 1.34 16.90
N ALA A 79 7.31 0.45 17.31
CA ALA A 79 6.94 -0.71 16.50
C ALA A 79 6.30 -0.31 15.17
N ILE A 80 6.49 -1.11 14.12
CA ILE A 80 5.96 -0.80 12.78
C ILE A 80 4.42 -0.80 12.74
N HIS A 81 3.78 -1.49 13.68
CA HIS A 81 2.33 -1.65 13.78
C HIS A 81 1.93 -1.90 15.24
N ARG A 82 0.65 -1.71 15.57
CA ARG A 82 0.10 -2.11 16.89
C ARG A 82 0.01 -3.63 17.11
N PHE A 83 0.22 -4.41 16.05
CA PHE A 83 0.22 -5.89 16.03
C PHE A 83 1.49 -6.39 15.32
N PRO A 84 2.69 -6.06 15.82
CA PRO A 84 3.93 -6.20 15.06
C PRO A 84 4.25 -7.65 14.70
N SER A 85 4.01 -8.62 15.59
CA SER A 85 4.25 -10.04 15.30
C SER A 85 3.38 -10.57 14.17
N SER A 86 2.08 -10.23 14.16
CA SER A 86 1.17 -10.66 13.10
C SER A 86 1.49 -9.97 11.78
N MET A 87 1.88 -8.69 11.80
CA MET A 87 2.25 -7.98 10.57
C MET A 87 3.59 -8.46 10.02
N ALA A 88 4.54 -8.86 10.86
CA ALA A 88 5.81 -9.44 10.40
C ALA A 88 5.57 -10.68 9.51
N GLY A 89 4.76 -11.63 9.98
CA GLY A 89 4.39 -12.81 9.18
C GLY A 89 3.72 -12.43 7.85
N ARG A 90 2.73 -11.52 7.88
CA ARG A 90 2.05 -11.08 6.65
C ARG A 90 2.95 -10.38 5.65
N ILE A 91 3.95 -9.62 6.13
CA ILE A 91 4.94 -8.99 5.26
C ILE A 91 5.78 -10.09 4.59
N GLN A 92 6.24 -11.10 5.33
CA GLN A 92 6.97 -12.23 4.75
C GLN A 92 6.10 -13.00 3.75
N ASP A 93 4.86 -13.34 4.08
CA ASP A 93 3.92 -14.02 3.17
C ASP A 93 3.76 -13.24 1.85
N LEU A 94 3.60 -11.91 1.93
CA LEU A 94 3.50 -11.06 0.75
C LEU A 94 4.79 -11.06 -0.06
N CYS A 95 5.95 -10.94 0.60
CA CYS A 95 7.25 -10.98 -0.06
C CYS A 95 7.54 -12.34 -0.71
N GLU A 96 7.20 -13.44 -0.06
CA GLU A 96 7.28 -14.80 -0.62
C GLU A 96 6.43 -14.92 -1.89
N HIS A 97 5.17 -14.47 -1.84
CA HIS A 97 4.30 -14.46 -3.01
C HIS A 97 4.88 -13.63 -4.16
N LEU A 98 5.49 -12.47 -3.87
CA LEU A 98 6.16 -11.64 -4.87
C LEU A 98 7.38 -12.36 -5.48
N VAL A 99 8.18 -13.05 -4.67
CA VAL A 99 9.33 -13.82 -5.16
C VAL A 99 8.89 -14.94 -6.10
N GLU A 100 7.90 -15.73 -5.68
CA GLU A 100 7.42 -16.89 -6.42
C GLU A 100 6.74 -16.53 -7.75
N ASN A 101 5.93 -15.47 -7.77
CA ASN A 101 5.05 -15.17 -8.89
C ASN A 101 5.52 -13.96 -9.71
N TYR A 102 6.36 -13.10 -9.15
CA TYR A 102 6.76 -11.80 -9.72
C TYR A 102 8.26 -11.52 -9.58
N GLN A 103 9.11 -12.54 -9.38
CA GLN A 103 10.58 -12.39 -9.30
C GLN A 103 11.04 -11.40 -8.21
N GLY A 104 10.21 -11.18 -7.18
CA GLY A 104 10.46 -10.24 -6.09
C GLY A 104 10.14 -8.78 -6.45
N ASP A 105 9.70 -8.49 -7.67
CA ASP A 105 9.40 -7.14 -8.14
C ASP A 105 7.89 -6.86 -8.10
N ALA A 106 7.49 -6.07 -7.11
CA ALA A 106 6.10 -5.64 -6.95
C ALA A 106 5.58 -4.83 -8.15
N GLU A 107 6.45 -4.17 -8.92
CA GLU A 107 6.02 -3.35 -10.06
C GLU A 107 5.38 -4.20 -11.17
N ILE A 108 5.83 -5.45 -11.33
CA ILE A 108 5.34 -6.37 -12.36
C ILE A 108 3.82 -6.57 -12.24
N LEU A 109 3.26 -6.51 -11.03
CA LEU A 109 1.82 -6.61 -10.77
C LEU A 109 1.03 -5.68 -11.69
N TRP A 110 1.41 -4.41 -11.78
CA TRP A 110 0.70 -3.40 -12.58
C TRP A 110 1.38 -3.08 -13.91
N ALA A 111 2.70 -3.13 -14.00
CA ALA A 111 3.43 -2.83 -15.23
C ALA A 111 3.10 -3.81 -16.37
N THR A 112 2.72 -5.04 -16.03
CA THR A 112 2.36 -6.10 -17.00
C THR A 112 0.87 -6.42 -17.03
N SER A 113 0.04 -5.60 -16.39
CA SER A 113 -1.41 -5.75 -16.44
C SER A 113 -1.99 -5.07 -17.68
N ASP A 114 -2.65 -5.84 -18.54
CA ASP A 114 -3.29 -5.37 -19.77
C ASP A 114 -4.67 -4.71 -19.53
N SER A 115 -5.24 -4.92 -18.35
CA SER A 115 -6.53 -4.36 -17.95
C SER A 115 -6.59 -4.09 -16.45
N GLY A 116 -7.53 -3.24 -16.06
CA GLY A 116 -7.87 -3.01 -14.66
C GLY A 116 -8.41 -4.27 -13.97
N GLU A 117 -9.03 -5.19 -14.71
CA GLU A 117 -9.54 -6.47 -14.16
C GLU A 117 -8.37 -7.41 -13.84
N THR A 118 -7.41 -7.54 -14.76
CA THR A 118 -6.16 -8.29 -14.55
C THR A 118 -5.41 -7.74 -13.32
N LEU A 119 -5.23 -6.42 -13.24
CA LEU A 119 -4.59 -5.79 -12.09
C LEU A 119 -5.34 -6.09 -10.79
N TYR A 120 -6.65 -5.93 -10.79
CA TYR A 120 -7.47 -6.17 -9.60
C TYR A 120 -7.37 -7.62 -9.11
N ASN A 121 -7.47 -8.59 -10.01
CA ASN A 121 -7.38 -10.01 -9.66
C ASN A 121 -6.00 -10.34 -9.06
N ARG A 122 -4.92 -9.85 -9.68
CA ARG A 122 -3.56 -9.99 -9.12
C ARG A 122 -3.44 -9.39 -7.72
N LEU A 123 -4.05 -8.23 -7.49
CA LEU A 123 -4.05 -7.59 -6.17
C LEU A 123 -4.90 -8.38 -5.15
N ILE A 124 -5.98 -9.03 -5.56
CA ILE A 124 -6.79 -9.89 -4.68
C ILE A 124 -6.02 -11.13 -4.25
N ASP A 125 -5.20 -11.69 -5.13
CA ASP A 125 -4.42 -12.90 -4.86
C ASP A 125 -3.25 -12.67 -3.89
N LEU A 126 -2.90 -11.41 -3.60
CA LEU A 126 -1.85 -11.06 -2.66
C LEU A 126 -2.24 -11.42 -1.21
N PRO A 127 -1.34 -12.07 -0.44
CA PRO A 127 -1.54 -12.28 0.98
C PRO A 127 -1.86 -10.99 1.73
N GLY A 128 -2.96 -11.00 2.48
CA GLY A 128 -3.42 -9.84 3.26
C GLY A 128 -4.16 -8.76 2.46
N PHE A 129 -4.44 -8.99 1.18
CA PHE A 129 -5.35 -8.20 0.35
C PHE A 129 -6.73 -8.86 0.24
N GLY A 130 -7.72 -8.03 -0.03
CA GLY A 130 -9.12 -8.44 -0.18
C GLY A 130 -9.87 -7.36 -0.95
N SER A 131 -11.13 -7.63 -1.30
CA SER A 131 -11.91 -6.84 -2.28
C SER A 131 -11.74 -5.33 -2.14
N GLU A 132 -12.08 -4.74 -0.98
CA GLU A 132 -11.97 -3.29 -0.78
C GLU A 132 -10.53 -2.77 -0.90
N LYS A 133 -9.56 -3.50 -0.34
CA LYS A 133 -8.15 -3.09 -0.39
C LYS A 133 -7.64 -3.05 -1.83
N SER A 134 -7.98 -4.06 -2.63
CA SER A 134 -7.57 -4.15 -4.03
C SER A 134 -8.25 -3.08 -4.89
N MET A 135 -9.51 -2.73 -4.61
CA MET A 135 -10.18 -1.60 -5.26
C MET A 135 -9.47 -0.26 -4.94
N ILE A 136 -9.17 -0.02 -3.66
CA ILE A 136 -8.47 1.20 -3.22
C ILE A 136 -7.06 1.26 -3.82
N PHE A 137 -6.33 0.14 -3.84
CA PHE A 137 -4.97 0.12 -4.37
C PHE A 137 -4.96 0.32 -5.90
N THR A 138 -5.94 -0.23 -6.62
CA THR A 138 -6.16 0.07 -8.05
C THR A 138 -6.38 1.57 -8.27
N ALA A 139 -7.21 2.22 -7.44
CA ALA A 139 -7.41 3.67 -7.50
C ALA A 139 -6.14 4.44 -7.15
N LEU A 140 -5.37 3.99 -6.15
CA LEU A 140 -4.13 4.62 -5.71
C LEU A 140 -3.09 4.63 -6.84
N LEU A 141 -2.89 3.48 -7.49
CA LEU A 141 -2.01 3.35 -8.64
C LEU A 141 -2.41 4.30 -9.77
N ALA A 142 -3.69 4.32 -10.15
CA ALA A 142 -4.16 5.16 -11.26
C ALA A 142 -4.11 6.66 -10.94
N LYS A 143 -4.50 7.05 -9.71
CA LYS A 143 -4.63 8.46 -9.33
C LYS A 143 -3.30 9.10 -8.93
N ARG A 144 -2.40 8.35 -8.30
CA ARG A 144 -1.17 8.89 -7.68
C ARG A 144 0.10 8.45 -8.39
N MET A 145 0.12 7.27 -9.04
CA MET A 145 1.33 6.67 -9.62
C MET A 145 1.33 6.64 -11.15
N GLY A 146 0.27 7.15 -11.80
CA GLY A 146 0.13 7.13 -13.27
C GLY A 146 -0.20 5.76 -13.88
N CYS A 147 -0.29 4.71 -13.07
CA CYS A 147 -0.55 3.34 -13.52
C CYS A 147 -2.06 3.11 -13.69
N SER A 148 -2.57 3.36 -14.90
CA SER A 148 -4.01 3.39 -15.19
C SER A 148 -4.39 2.45 -16.36
N PRO A 149 -4.29 1.11 -16.18
CA PRO A 149 -4.63 0.17 -17.25
C PRO A 149 -6.10 0.31 -17.69
N PRO A 150 -6.44 -0.04 -18.94
CA PRO A 150 -7.81 0.08 -19.45
C PRO A 150 -8.84 -0.54 -18.53
N GLY A 151 -9.91 0.20 -18.21
CA GLY A 151 -11.00 -0.27 -17.36
C GLY A 151 -10.72 -0.22 -15.85
N TRP A 152 -9.60 0.35 -15.38
CA TRP A 152 -9.27 0.46 -13.96
C TRP A 152 -10.39 1.09 -13.12
N GLN A 153 -11.17 2.03 -13.66
CA GLN A 153 -12.27 2.67 -12.93
C GLN A 153 -13.34 1.67 -12.50
N LYS A 154 -13.65 0.69 -13.37
CA LYS A 154 -14.62 -0.37 -13.04
C LYS A 154 -14.10 -1.23 -11.90
N SER A 155 -12.81 -1.59 -11.95
CA SER A 155 -12.15 -2.38 -10.92
C SER A 155 -11.92 -1.64 -9.60
N ALA A 156 -11.72 -0.32 -9.66
CA ALA A 156 -11.63 0.54 -8.48
C ALA A 156 -13.01 0.87 -7.86
N GLY A 157 -14.10 0.62 -8.60
CA GLY A 157 -15.46 0.86 -8.16
C GLY A 157 -15.67 2.30 -7.65
N PRO A 158 -16.27 2.50 -6.46
CA PRO A 158 -16.54 3.84 -5.91
C PRO A 158 -15.26 4.65 -5.65
N PHE A 159 -14.10 3.99 -5.51
CA PHE A 159 -12.83 4.68 -5.30
C PHE A 159 -12.26 5.30 -6.58
N ALA A 160 -12.90 5.12 -7.74
CA ALA A 160 -12.54 5.80 -8.98
C ALA A 160 -13.03 7.26 -9.06
N ASP A 161 -14.04 7.62 -8.27
CA ASP A 161 -14.64 8.97 -8.28
C ASP A 161 -13.72 10.04 -7.67
N LYS A 162 -14.21 11.29 -7.56
CA LYS A 162 -13.43 12.41 -6.96
C LYS A 162 -13.70 12.61 -5.47
N THR A 163 -14.50 11.73 -4.85
CA THR A 163 -14.84 11.82 -3.43
C THR A 163 -13.60 11.48 -2.61
N PRO A 164 -13.28 12.23 -1.54
CA PRO A 164 -12.08 11.98 -0.72
C PRO A 164 -12.29 10.78 0.22
N ARG A 165 -12.36 9.57 -0.34
CA ARG A 165 -12.74 8.33 0.36
C ARG A 165 -11.55 7.66 1.06
N SER A 166 -10.39 7.70 0.42
CA SER A 166 -9.30 6.75 0.68
C SER A 166 -7.92 7.36 0.54
N VAL A 167 -6.88 6.53 0.72
CA VAL A 167 -5.49 6.95 0.48
C VAL A 167 -5.23 7.36 -0.97
N ALA A 168 -6.00 6.82 -1.93
CA ALA A 168 -5.91 7.18 -3.33
C ALA A 168 -6.24 8.67 -3.62
N ASP A 169 -6.89 9.33 -2.66
CA ASP A 169 -7.36 10.71 -2.75
C ASP A 169 -6.44 11.69 -2.00
N ILE A 170 -5.21 11.26 -1.65
CA ILE A 170 -4.26 12.02 -0.86
C ILE A 170 -3.01 12.31 -1.68
N ASN A 171 -2.77 13.59 -1.99
CA ASN A 171 -1.55 14.08 -2.64
C ASN A 171 -0.98 15.34 -1.98
N SER A 172 -1.52 15.71 -0.81
CA SER A 172 -1.09 16.88 -0.06
C SER A 172 -1.61 16.82 1.40
N PRO A 173 -1.05 17.61 2.33
CA PRO A 173 -1.60 17.74 3.68
C PRO A 173 -3.08 18.19 3.71
N GLU A 174 -3.49 19.03 2.75
CA GLU A 174 -4.87 19.51 2.63
C GLU A 174 -5.82 18.39 2.20
N SER A 175 -5.42 17.57 1.23
CA SER A 175 -6.22 16.43 0.78
C SER A 175 -6.31 15.34 1.85
N LEU A 176 -5.23 15.08 2.60
CA LEU A 176 -5.24 14.22 3.79
C LEU A 176 -6.29 14.70 4.82
N THR A 177 -6.33 16.01 5.08
CA THR A 177 -7.31 16.61 5.99
C THR A 177 -8.73 16.43 5.49
N LYS A 178 -8.97 16.59 4.18
CA LYS A 178 -10.29 16.34 3.56
C LYS A 178 -10.73 14.88 3.70
N VAL A 179 -9.84 13.92 3.44
CA VAL A 179 -10.13 12.47 3.60
C VAL A 179 -10.48 12.13 5.05
N ARG A 180 -9.74 12.66 6.03
CA ARG A 180 -10.05 12.47 7.46
C ARG A 180 -11.41 13.03 7.83
N ALA A 181 -11.72 14.25 7.38
CA ALA A 181 -13.01 14.89 7.63
C ALA A 181 -14.17 14.09 7.02
N TRP A 182 -14.01 13.62 5.78
CA TRP A 182 -15.00 12.78 5.11
C TRP A 182 -15.22 11.44 5.82
N LYS A 183 -14.14 10.71 6.16
CA LYS A 183 -14.24 9.44 6.91
C LYS A 183 -14.94 9.62 8.25
N LYS A 184 -14.68 10.73 8.96
CA LYS A 184 -15.35 11.07 10.21
C LYS A 184 -16.85 11.31 10.01
N ALA A 185 -17.23 12.05 8.96
CA ALA A 185 -18.63 12.31 8.62
C ALA A 185 -19.38 11.02 8.24
N GLN A 186 -18.80 10.16 7.39
CA GLN A 186 -19.42 8.89 7.01
C GLN A 186 -19.60 7.94 8.20
N LYS A 187 -18.59 7.85 9.07
CA LYS A 187 -18.70 7.06 10.31
C LYS A 187 -19.81 7.58 11.22
N ALA A 188 -19.96 8.90 11.36
CA ALA A 188 -21.06 9.50 12.12
C ALA A 188 -22.43 9.23 11.47
N ALA A 189 -22.48 9.08 10.16
CA ALA A 189 -23.68 8.72 9.40
C ALA A 189 -23.92 7.20 9.29
N GLY A 190 -23.08 6.35 9.89
CA GLY A 190 -23.20 4.89 9.80
C GLY A 190 -22.90 4.30 8.41
N LYS A 191 -22.25 5.06 7.52
CA LYS A 191 -21.93 4.64 6.15
C LYS A 191 -20.53 4.07 6.04
N SER A 192 -20.36 3.11 5.13
CA SER A 192 -19.06 2.58 4.75
C SER A 192 -18.31 3.53 3.80
N LYS A 193 -17.07 3.16 3.42
CA LYS A 193 -16.27 3.95 2.46
C LYS A 193 -16.76 3.82 1.02
N GLN A 194 -17.49 2.75 0.72
CA GLN A 194 -17.98 2.44 -0.64
C GLN A 194 -19.26 3.19 -0.97
N GLU A 195 -19.99 3.66 0.04
CA GLU A 195 -21.18 4.51 -0.06
C GLU A 195 -20.79 5.99 -0.14
#